data_AF-A0A3D3B3H8-F1
#
_entry.id   AF-A0A3D3B3H8-F1
#
_cell.length_a   1.000
_cell.length_b   1.000
_cell.length_c   1.000
_cell.angle_alpha   90.00
_cell.angle_beta   90.00
_cell.angle_gamma   90.00
#
_symmetry.space_group_name_H-M   'P 1'
#
loop_
_entity.id
_entity.type
_entity.pdbx_description
1 polymer ?
#
loop_
_entity_poly.entity_id
_entity_poly.type
_entity_poly.pdbx_seq_one_letter_code
_entity_poly.pdbx_strand_id
1 'polypeptide(L)' 'LGLSIVKSLAELHGGTVSLESAPGRGTRVKVLLPLTQAPAAETTETDEPLYKSSRAG' A
#
# COMPACT_ATOMS: atom_id res chain seq x y z
N LEU A 1 -3.17 -13.79 14.02
CA LEU A 1 -3.81 -12.52 14.43
C LEU A 1 -3.57 -11.38 13.43
N GLY A 2 -2.32 -11.10 13.03
CA GLY A 2 -2.03 -9.97 12.14
C GLY A 2 -2.78 -10.01 10.80
N LEU A 3 -2.66 -11.10 10.03
CA LEU A 3 -3.25 -11.16 8.69
C LEU A 3 -4.78 -11.21 8.68
N SER A 4 -5.41 -11.77 9.73
CA SER A 4 -6.86 -11.74 9.87
C SER A 4 -7.38 -10.32 10.09
N ILE A 5 -6.66 -9.48 10.85
CA ILE A 5 -7.00 -8.07 11.03
C ILE A 5 -6.83 -7.31 9.71
N VAL A 6 -5.71 -7.53 9.00
CA VAL A 6 -5.46 -6.91 7.69
C VAL A 6 -6.58 -7.25 6.69
N LYS A 7 -7.00 -8.52 6.65
CA LYS A 7 -8.10 -8.96 5.80
C LYS A 7 -9.40 -8.22 6.14
N SER A 8 -9.79 -8.20 7.42
CA SER A 8 -10.99 -7.49 7.85
C SER A 8 -10.94 -5.99 7.54
N LEU A 9 -9.78 -5.35 7.73
CA LEU A 9 -9.60 -3.94 7.37
C LEU A 9 -9.75 -3.72 5.87
N ALA A 10 -9.10 -4.53 5.03
CA ALA A 10 -9.24 -4.39 3.59
C ALA A 10 -10.70 -4.59 3.12
N GLU A 11 -11.38 -5.61 3.64
CA GLU A 11 -12.79 -5.89 3.32
C GLU A 11 -13.73 -4.75 3.74
N LEU A 12 -13.51 -4.17 4.93
CA LEU A 12 -14.28 -2.99 5.39
C LEU A 12 -14.13 -1.78 4.47
N HIS A 13 -12.99 -1.63 3.78
CA HIS A 13 -12.76 -0.56 2.81
C HIS A 13 -13.19 -0.95 1.38
N GLY A 14 -13.94 -2.05 1.20
CA GLY A 14 -14.37 -2.55 -0.10
C GLY A 14 -13.22 -3.14 -0.94
N GLY A 15 -12.09 -3.42 -0.31
CA GLY A 15 -10.91 -3.99 -0.94
C GLY A 15 -10.78 -5.49 -0.78
N THR A 16 -9.63 -6.01 -1.22
CA THR A 16 -9.30 -7.44 -1.16
C THR A 16 -7.84 -7.66 -0.76
N VAL A 17 -7.52 -8.87 -0.28
CA VAL A 17 -6.17 -9.28 0.09
C VAL A 17 -5.83 -10.59 -0.62
N SER A 18 -4.63 -10.66 -1.22
CA SER A 18 -4.08 -11.90 -1.79
C SER A 18 -2.68 -12.20 -1.25
N LEU A 19 -2.31 -13.49 -1.27
CA LEU A 19 -1.06 -14.00 -0.72
C LEU A 19 -0.42 -14.97 -1.72
N GLU A 20 0.85 -14.75 -2.02
CA GLU A 20 1.68 -15.66 -2.80
C GLU A 20 2.89 -16.05 -1.93
N SER A 21 3.14 -17.33 -1.75
CA SER A 21 4.30 -17.81 -0.99
C SER A 21 4.84 -19.10 -1.58
N ALA A 22 6.17 -19.26 -1.52
CA ALA A 22 6.84 -20.50 -1.88
C ALA A 22 8.07 -20.71 -0.99
N PRO A 23 8.37 -21.96 -0.56
CA PRO A 23 9.56 -22.26 0.23
C PRO A 23 10.83 -21.73 -0.42
N GLY A 24 11.70 -21.09 0.36
CA GLY A 24 12.95 -20.50 -0.12
C GLY A 24 12.80 -19.24 -1.00
N ARG A 25 11.58 -18.80 -1.34
CA ARG A 25 11.31 -17.59 -2.14
C ARG A 25 10.67 -16.45 -1.34
N GLY A 26 10.28 -16.74 -0.11
CA GLY A 26 9.57 -15.80 0.76
C GLY A 26 8.09 -15.68 0.43
N THR A 27 7.49 -14.59 0.91
CA THR A 27 6.05 -14.37 0.89
C THR A 27 5.74 -12.96 0.41
N ARG A 28 4.75 -12.82 -0.47
CA ARG A 28 4.20 -11.56 -0.93
C ARG A 28 2.73 -11.48 -0.57
N VAL A 29 2.35 -10.41 0.13
CA VAL A 29 0.96 -10.05 0.41
C VAL A 29 0.61 -8.84 -0.44
N LYS A 30 -0.54 -8.87 -1.11
CA LYS A 30 -1.07 -7.73 -1.86
C LYS A 30 -2.40 -7.31 -1.25
N VAL A 31 -2.60 -6.01 -1.07
CA VAL A 31 -3.88 -5.42 -0.67
C VAL A 31 -4.32 -4.50 -1.80
N LEU A 32 -5.54 -4.70 -2.28
CA LEU A 32 -6.15 -3.92 -3.34
C LEU A 32 -7.33 -3.15 -2.74
N LEU A 33 -7.30 -1.83 -2.82
CA LEU A 33 -8.37 -0.96 -2.33
C LEU A 33 -8.98 -0.19 -3.52
N PRO A 34 -10.30 0.02 -3.55
CA PRO A 34 -10.93 0.93 -4.50
C PRO A 34 -10.38 2.35 -4.33
N LEU A 35 -10.06 3.00 -5.45
CA LEU A 35 -9.74 4.43 -5.42
C LEU A 35 -11.06 5.19 -5.48
N THR A 36 -11.39 5.91 -4.40
CA THR A 36 -12.32 7.02 -4.50
C THR A 36 -11.59 8.16 -5.20
N GLN A 37 -12.18 8.68 -6.28
CA GLN A 37 -11.71 9.95 -6.82
C GLN A 37 -11.87 11.00 -5.72
N ALA A 38 -10.75 11.50 -5.19
CA ALA A 38 -10.80 12.75 -4.46
C ALA A 38 -11.36 13.80 -5.43
N PRO A 39 -12.26 14.70 -4.98
CA PRO A 39 -12.52 15.90 -5.76
C PRO A 39 -11.16 16.54 -6.07
N ALA A 40 -10.94 16.90 -7.34
CA ALA A 40 -9.66 17.39 -7.83
C ALA A 40 -9.05 18.36 -6.80
N ALA A 41 -7.99 17.93 -6.13
CA ALA A 41 -7.29 18.76 -5.19
C ALA A 41 -6.80 19.98 -5.97
N GLU A 42 -7.21 21.18 -5.54
CA GLU A 42 -6.50 22.39 -5.89
C GLU A 42 -5.02 22.17 -5.58
N THR A 43 -4.19 22.28 -6.62
CA THR A 43 -2.74 22.22 -6.53
C THR A 43 -2.25 23.29 -5.55
N THR A 44 -2.08 22.94 -4.27
CA THR A 44 -1.13 23.65 -3.42
C THR A 44 0.20 22.94 -3.53
N GLU A 45 0.99 23.50 -4.43
CA GLU A 45 2.42 23.34 -4.60
C GLU A 45 3.15 23.37 -3.25
N THR A 46 3.66 22.20 -2.83
CA THR A 46 4.89 22.10 -2.03
C THR A 46 5.68 20.91 -2.59
N ASP A 47 6.44 21.17 -3.64
CA ASP A 47 7.44 20.27 -4.21
C ASP A 47 8.70 20.27 -3.32
N GLU A 48 8.68 19.49 -2.22
CA GLU A 48 9.89 19.13 -1.49
C GLU A 48 10.09 17.60 -1.62
N PRO A 49 11.07 17.13 -2.42
CA PRO A 49 11.26 15.71 -2.64
C PRO A 49 11.91 15.06 -1.40
N LEU A 50 11.08 14.52 -0.50
CA LEU A 50 11.50 13.70 0.66
C LEU A 50 11.84 12.25 0.27
N TYR A 51 12.60 12.08 -0.82
CA TYR A 51 13.33 10.83 -1.08
C TYR A 51 14.74 11.16 -1.55
N LYS A 52 15.59 11.61 -0.61
CA LYS A 52 17.03 11.55 -0.79
C LYS A 52 17.50 10.15 -0.41
N SER A 53 17.58 9.25 -1.39
CA SER A 53 18.39 8.04 -1.21
C SER A 53 19.85 8.45 -1.09
N SER A 54 20.37 8.49 0.14
CA SER A 54 21.81 8.53 0.35
C SER A 54 22.40 7.18 -0.08
N ARG A 55 22.93 7.12 -1.30
CA ARG A 55 24.08 6.24 -1.56
C ARG A 55 25.32 7.03 -1.16
N ALA A 56 25.83 6.73 0.02
CA ALA A 56 27.24 6.94 0.34
C ALA A 56 28.08 6.12 -0.68
N GLY A 57 29.15 6.74 -1.15
CA GLY A 57 30.17 6.10 -2.00
C GLY A 57 31.05 5.13 -1.24
#